data_AF-A0A0K0E3W6-F1
#
_entry.id   AF-A0A0K0E3W6-F1
#
_cell.length_a   1.000
_cell.length_b   1.000
_cell.length_c   1.000
_cell.angle_alpha   90.00
_cell.angle_beta   90.00
_cell.angle_gamma   90.00
#
_symmetry.space_group_name_H-M   'P 1'
#
loop_
_entity.id
_entity.type
_entity.pdbx_description
1 polymer ?
#
loop_
_entity_poly.entity_id
_entity_poly.type
_entity_poly.pdbx_seq_one_letter_code
_entity_poly.pdbx_strand_id
1 'polypeptide(L)'
;MEWNKLVIEVREGKCYKDLEEKKDMQFIFETLITDIQSTFNNLPTLPDLLWYYEITNIFERGIIGVLWHDIIFDEIYFFENEKRISNFLFNVIHTGIFNTEDEKDKWKIFYVGFCLVKVYHLTKNNKLNVIKNNFNKIKELLQICDNGLIIGYDLGKKYLAKCANILHNILPKPLEYKEIVDEKIILPKEELKTTILPSINIEDEETFLIEYFLKSKPVIIKGYVNKWDAYNKWSHKFFYQSFYYRSIPVEYGESYVSSDYSSKVITFGEYLEFSNNTGYLAQHNIFHQIPQLKDDIMITSLVFCDSTTSQYDDVDMNIFLGKPKCYSPLHQDPRHNFFCQINGKKFVRLVSNGYDNKNELYCFDNTTPNKNSSKII
;
A
#
# COMPACT_ATOMS: atom_id res chain seq x y z
N MET A 1 -45.51 -3.51 0.86
CA MET A 1 -44.63 -3.21 2.00
C MET A 1 -43.50 -2.35 1.46
N GLU A 2 -43.64 -1.04 1.62
CA GLU A 2 -42.63 -0.06 1.23
C GLU A 2 -41.51 -0.04 2.28
N TRP A 3 -40.27 -0.18 1.82
CA TRP A 3 -39.09 0.00 2.65
C TRP A 3 -38.72 1.47 2.63
N ASN A 4 -38.99 2.17 3.73
CA ASN A 4 -38.55 3.55 3.93
C ASN A 4 -37.04 3.58 4.19
N LYS A 5 -36.36 4.33 3.31
CA LYS A 5 -34.93 4.67 3.33
C LYS A 5 -34.61 5.41 4.63
N LEU A 6 -33.70 4.89 5.45
CA LEU A 6 -33.19 5.60 6.63
C LEU A 6 -32.21 6.68 6.16
N VAL A 7 -32.69 7.93 6.08
CA VAL A 7 -31.84 9.11 5.86
C VAL A 7 -31.56 9.71 7.24
N ILE A 8 -30.29 9.71 7.66
CA ILE A 8 -29.86 10.36 8.91
C ILE A 8 -29.29 11.73 8.55
N GLU A 9 -30.04 12.79 8.87
CA GLU A 9 -29.51 14.17 8.89
C GLU A 9 -28.99 14.49 10.30
N VAL A 10 -27.73 14.93 10.39
CA VAL A 10 -27.06 15.27 11.66
C VAL A 10 -27.25 16.75 11.99
N ARG A 11 -27.66 17.07 13.24
CA ARG A 11 -27.72 18.44 13.77
C ARG A 11 -26.74 18.63 14.93
N GLU A 12 -25.88 19.63 14.77
CA GLU A 12 -24.67 20.03 15.54
C GLU A 12 -24.84 20.18 17.07
N GLY A 13 -26.06 20.35 17.57
CA GLY A 13 -26.32 20.72 18.97
C GLY A 13 -26.37 19.57 19.99
N LYS A 14 -26.11 18.31 19.61
CA LYS A 14 -26.27 17.14 20.49
C LYS A 14 -24.98 16.35 20.78
N CYS A 15 -23.82 16.91 20.41
CA CYS A 15 -22.53 16.22 20.44
C CYS A 15 -21.72 16.41 21.74
N TYR A 16 -22.26 17.09 22.75
CA TYR A 16 -21.60 17.34 24.04
C TYR A 16 -22.51 16.90 25.18
N LYS A 17 -21.93 16.37 26.25
CA LYS A 17 -22.63 15.96 27.46
C LYS A 17 -23.18 17.17 28.20
N ASP A 18 -22.43 18.27 28.21
CA ASP A 18 -22.84 19.58 28.74
C ASP A 18 -22.01 20.74 28.16
N LEU A 19 -22.30 21.96 28.62
CA LEU A 19 -21.66 23.19 28.16
C LEU A 19 -20.22 23.38 28.69
N GLU A 20 -19.85 22.67 29.75
CA GLU A 20 -18.53 22.72 30.39
C GLU A 20 -17.55 21.89 29.56
N GLU A 21 -17.93 20.67 29.18
CA GLU A 21 -17.17 19.81 28.27
C GLU A 21 -16.92 20.49 26.91
N LYS A 22 -17.93 21.21 26.39
CA LYS A 22 -17.78 22.02 25.19
C LYS A 22 -16.72 23.12 25.35
N LYS A 23 -16.65 23.77 26.51
CA LYS A 23 -15.68 24.84 26.80
C LYS A 23 -14.28 24.31 27.06
N ASP A 24 -14.15 23.18 27.75
CA ASP A 24 -12.87 22.53 28.00
C ASP A 24 -12.24 22.03 26.69
N MET A 25 -13.06 21.43 25.82
CA MET A 25 -12.64 21.04 24.47
C MET A 25 -12.28 22.25 23.60
N GLN A 26 -13.02 23.36 23.73
CA GLN A 26 -12.71 24.60 23.03
C GLN A 26 -11.41 25.25 23.53
N PHE A 27 -11.12 25.21 24.84
CA PHE A 27 -9.91 25.78 25.45
C PHE A 27 -8.65 24.95 25.17
N ILE A 28 -8.75 23.61 25.24
CA ILE A 28 -7.68 22.69 24.82
C ILE A 28 -7.36 22.90 23.34
N PHE A 29 -8.39 23.11 22.52
CA PHE A 29 -8.26 23.40 21.10
C PHE A 29 -7.61 24.77 20.80
N GLU A 30 -8.00 25.83 21.51
CA GLU A 30 -7.40 27.17 21.39
C GLU A 30 -5.91 27.16 21.81
N THR A 31 -5.55 26.37 22.83
CA THR A 31 -4.17 26.21 23.31
C THR A 31 -3.33 25.37 22.32
N LEU A 32 -3.89 24.29 21.78
CA LEU A 32 -3.30 23.45 20.74
C LEU A 32 -3.03 24.23 19.44
N ILE A 33 -3.97 25.10 19.04
CA ILE A 33 -3.80 26.00 17.88
C ILE A 33 -2.65 26.97 18.10
N THR A 34 -2.55 27.56 19.28
CA THR A 34 -1.53 28.57 19.58
C THR A 34 -0.11 27.98 19.61
N ASP A 35 0.06 26.79 20.19
CA ASP A 35 1.35 26.11 20.27
C ASP A 35 1.80 25.54 18.91
N ILE A 36 0.84 25.11 18.07
CA ILE A 36 1.13 24.52 16.75
C ILE A 36 1.32 25.60 15.67
N GLN A 37 0.59 26.72 15.72
CA GLN A 37 0.80 27.87 14.83
C GLN A 37 2.20 28.48 14.96
N SER A 38 2.84 28.32 16.12
CA SER A 38 4.21 28.78 16.35
C SER A 38 5.27 27.98 15.58
N THR A 39 4.94 26.78 15.08
CA THR A 39 5.89 25.83 14.48
C THR A 39 5.45 25.35 13.09
N PHE A 40 5.52 26.27 12.11
CA PHE A 40 5.52 26.06 10.65
C PHE A 40 4.48 25.11 10.02
N ASN A 41 3.42 25.73 9.52
CA ASN A 41 2.50 25.37 8.44
C ASN A 41 2.91 24.15 7.56
N ASN A 42 2.38 22.96 7.87
CA ASN A 42 1.91 21.93 6.92
C ASN A 42 1.57 20.57 7.58
N LEU A 43 1.07 20.57 8.83
CA LEU A 43 0.47 19.38 9.45
C LEU A 43 -1.07 19.49 9.45
N PRO A 44 -1.80 18.35 9.45
CA PRO A 44 -3.25 18.32 9.22
C PRO A 44 -4.03 19.23 10.19
N THR A 45 -5.10 19.86 9.69
CA THR A 45 -5.91 20.87 10.40
C THR A 45 -6.95 20.22 11.33
N LEU A 46 -7.59 20.99 12.23
CA LEU A 46 -8.66 20.45 13.10
C LEU A 46 -9.86 19.89 12.31
N PRO A 47 -10.33 20.50 11.20
CA PRO A 47 -11.29 19.84 10.32
C PRO A 47 -10.83 18.45 9.82
N ASP A 48 -9.52 18.22 9.69
CA ASP A 48 -8.97 16.93 9.27
C ASP A 48 -8.89 15.90 10.41
N LEU A 49 -9.01 16.33 11.67
CA LEU A 49 -9.18 15.46 12.85
C LEU A 49 -10.66 15.14 13.14
N LEU A 50 -11.62 15.83 12.50
CA LEU A 50 -13.02 15.40 12.46
C LEU A 50 -13.17 14.02 11.79
N TRP A 51 -12.19 13.57 10.99
CA TRP A 51 -12.02 12.18 10.54
C TRP A 51 -12.08 11.16 11.70
N TYR A 52 -11.62 11.56 12.89
CA TYR A 52 -11.69 10.71 14.06
C TYR A 52 -13.15 10.47 14.51
N TYR A 53 -14.04 11.44 14.31
CA TYR A 53 -15.48 11.32 14.57
C TYR A 53 -16.14 10.28 13.63
N GLU A 54 -15.62 10.10 12.42
CA GLU A 54 -16.05 9.01 11.52
C GLU A 54 -15.60 7.64 12.04
N ILE A 55 -14.40 7.52 12.61
CA ILE A 55 -13.95 6.31 13.31
C ILE A 55 -14.81 6.06 14.56
N THR A 56 -15.12 7.08 15.35
CA THR A 56 -16.03 6.95 16.50
C THR A 56 -17.41 6.48 16.05
N ASN A 57 -17.95 6.98 14.93
CA ASN A 57 -19.19 6.51 14.32
C ASN A 57 -19.11 5.05 13.82
N ILE A 58 -17.96 4.59 13.29
CA ILE A 58 -17.75 3.19 12.86
C ILE A 58 -17.83 2.23 14.05
N PHE A 59 -17.38 2.65 15.23
CA PHE A 59 -17.28 1.79 16.43
C PHE A 59 -18.28 2.16 17.54
N GLU A 60 -19.27 3.01 17.27
CA GLU A 60 -20.10 3.58 18.32
C GLU A 60 -21.00 2.53 19.01
N ARG A 61 -20.97 2.57 20.36
CA ARG A 61 -21.58 1.69 21.39
C ARG A 61 -20.78 0.46 21.86
N GLY A 62 -19.47 0.41 21.62
CA GLY A 62 -18.58 -0.65 22.15
C GLY A 62 -17.50 -0.16 23.12
N ILE A 63 -16.97 -1.07 23.94
CA ILE A 63 -15.80 -0.89 24.84
C ILE A 63 -14.59 -0.29 24.08
N ILE A 64 -14.47 -0.57 22.79
CA ILE A 64 -13.38 -0.11 21.92
C ILE A 64 -13.37 1.42 21.78
N GLY A 65 -14.53 2.08 21.74
CA GLY A 65 -14.59 3.54 21.61
C GLY A 65 -14.09 4.29 22.86
N VAL A 66 -14.36 3.77 24.05
CA VAL A 66 -13.87 4.35 25.33
C VAL A 66 -12.37 4.17 25.47
N LEU A 67 -11.87 2.96 25.18
CA LEU A 67 -10.43 2.68 25.19
C LEU A 67 -9.68 3.61 24.24
N TRP A 68 -10.28 3.94 23.09
CA TRP A 68 -9.69 4.82 22.10
C TRP A 68 -9.52 6.27 22.57
N HIS A 69 -10.48 6.79 23.33
CA HIS A 69 -10.35 8.11 23.93
C HIS A 69 -9.13 8.15 24.85
N ASP A 70 -9.00 7.17 25.75
CA ASP A 70 -7.88 7.10 26.69
C ASP A 70 -6.54 6.86 25.97
N ILE A 71 -6.51 6.02 24.94
CA ILE A 71 -5.34 5.77 24.07
C ILE A 71 -4.85 7.06 23.40
N ILE A 72 -5.73 7.99 23.03
CA ILE A 72 -5.34 9.21 22.30
C ILE A 72 -4.91 10.33 23.23
N PHE A 73 -5.66 10.54 24.30
CA PHE A 73 -5.50 11.73 25.12
C PHE A 73 -4.53 11.51 26.28
N ASP A 74 -4.39 10.28 26.77
CA ASP A 74 -3.47 9.93 27.84
C ASP A 74 -2.20 9.24 27.31
N GLU A 75 -1.09 10.00 27.32
CA GLU A 75 0.22 9.49 26.89
C GLU A 75 0.73 8.35 27.78
N ILE A 76 0.49 8.41 29.08
CA ILE A 76 0.95 7.39 30.03
C ILE A 76 0.16 6.11 29.75
N TYR A 77 -1.16 6.21 29.64
CA TYR A 77 -2.03 5.08 29.31
C TYR A 77 -1.63 4.45 27.97
N PHE A 78 -1.36 5.26 26.94
CA PHE A 78 -0.92 4.77 25.63
C PHE A 78 0.31 3.88 25.75
N PHE A 79 1.40 4.39 26.35
CA PHE A 79 2.67 3.66 26.42
C PHE A 79 2.64 2.46 27.38
N GLU A 80 1.86 2.53 28.47
CA GLU A 80 1.64 1.37 29.36
C GLU A 80 0.91 0.23 28.65
N ASN A 81 0.07 0.54 27.66
CA ASN A 81 -0.75 -0.44 26.95
C ASN A 81 -0.30 -0.75 25.51
N GLU A 82 0.69 -0.02 24.98
CA GLU A 82 1.10 -0.04 23.58
C GLU A 82 1.33 -1.47 23.06
N LYS A 83 2.18 -2.24 23.76
CA LYS A 83 2.53 -3.60 23.36
C LYS A 83 1.31 -4.53 23.33
N ARG A 84 0.39 -4.37 24.29
CA ARG A 84 -0.84 -5.17 24.36
C ARG A 84 -1.77 -4.85 23.20
N ILE A 85 -1.99 -3.58 22.93
CA ILE A 85 -2.87 -3.10 21.85
C ILE A 85 -2.28 -3.48 20.49
N SER A 86 -0.98 -3.24 20.27
CA SER A 86 -0.29 -3.59 19.03
C SER A 86 -0.36 -5.09 18.74
N ASN A 87 -0.13 -5.95 19.74
CA ASN A 87 -0.22 -7.40 19.58
C ASN A 87 -1.65 -7.86 19.28
N PHE A 88 -2.65 -7.26 19.95
CA PHE A 88 -4.06 -7.54 19.69
C PHE A 88 -4.44 -7.19 18.26
N LEU A 89 -4.15 -5.96 17.82
CA LEU A 89 -4.44 -5.50 16.45
C LEU A 89 -3.73 -6.35 15.40
N PHE A 90 -2.45 -6.65 15.62
CA PHE A 90 -1.69 -7.51 14.72
C PHE A 90 -2.33 -8.90 14.60
N ASN A 91 -2.67 -9.54 15.71
CA ASN A 91 -3.30 -10.86 15.71
C ASN A 91 -4.67 -10.81 15.02
N VAL A 92 -5.50 -9.82 15.32
CA VAL A 92 -6.82 -9.66 14.68
C VAL A 92 -6.68 -9.52 13.15
N ILE A 93 -5.77 -8.67 12.67
CA ILE A 93 -5.57 -8.46 11.22
C ILE A 93 -5.07 -9.72 10.50
N HIS A 94 -4.13 -10.46 11.10
CA HIS A 94 -3.46 -11.58 10.44
C HIS A 94 -4.12 -12.94 10.64
N THR A 95 -4.79 -13.13 11.78
CA THR A 95 -5.36 -14.43 12.19
C THR A 95 -6.87 -14.37 12.44
N GLY A 96 -7.47 -13.17 12.44
CA GLY A 96 -8.90 -12.99 12.61
C GLY A 96 -9.71 -13.59 11.46
N ILE A 97 -10.86 -14.16 11.80
CA ILE A 97 -11.85 -14.65 10.85
C ILE A 97 -12.90 -13.55 10.69
N PHE A 98 -13.04 -13.02 9.48
CA PHE A 98 -13.98 -11.95 9.14
C PHE A 98 -15.03 -12.48 8.16
N ASN A 99 -16.24 -11.94 8.23
CA ASN A 99 -17.30 -12.32 7.29
C ASN A 99 -17.12 -11.63 5.93
N THR A 100 -16.45 -10.47 5.92
CA THR A 100 -16.19 -9.65 4.73
C THR A 100 -14.80 -9.00 4.77
N GLU A 101 -14.25 -8.61 3.62
CA GLU A 101 -12.99 -7.85 3.57
C GLU A 101 -13.16 -6.45 4.19
N ASP A 102 -14.34 -5.83 4.04
CA ASP A 102 -14.68 -4.54 4.67
C ASP A 102 -14.55 -4.56 6.20
N GLU A 103 -14.91 -5.68 6.84
CA GLU A 103 -14.72 -5.86 8.29
C GLU A 103 -13.23 -5.90 8.67
N LYS A 104 -12.41 -6.57 7.86
CA LYS A 104 -10.96 -6.62 8.05
C LYS A 104 -10.32 -5.26 7.83
N ASP A 105 -10.82 -4.50 6.84
CA ASP A 105 -10.31 -3.17 6.52
C ASP A 105 -10.55 -2.18 7.66
N LYS A 106 -11.65 -2.27 8.41
CA LYS A 106 -11.84 -1.48 9.64
C LYS A 106 -10.71 -1.69 10.66
N TRP A 107 -10.21 -2.92 10.81
CA TRP A 107 -9.09 -3.21 11.71
C TRP A 107 -7.75 -2.70 11.15
N LYS A 108 -7.55 -2.79 9.83
CA LYS A 108 -6.39 -2.20 9.14
C LYS A 108 -6.36 -0.67 9.32
N ILE A 109 -7.52 -0.01 9.24
CA ILE A 109 -7.68 1.42 9.50
C ILE A 109 -7.37 1.74 10.97
N PHE A 110 -7.91 0.95 11.90
CA PHE A 110 -7.59 1.09 13.33
C PHE A 110 -6.07 1.01 13.54
N TYR A 111 -5.40 0.01 12.99
CA TYR A 111 -3.96 -0.14 13.15
C TYR A 111 -3.17 1.09 12.66
N VAL A 112 -3.53 1.67 11.51
CA VAL A 112 -2.94 2.93 11.04
C VAL A 112 -3.20 4.09 12.00
N GLY A 113 -4.41 4.22 12.52
CA GLY A 113 -4.75 5.22 13.54
C GLY A 113 -3.90 5.06 14.81
N PHE A 114 -3.69 3.83 15.28
CA PHE A 114 -2.84 3.54 16.44
C PHE A 114 -1.38 3.94 16.18
N CYS A 115 -0.83 3.61 15.00
CA CYS A 115 0.51 4.06 14.59
C CYS A 115 0.62 5.59 14.53
N LEU A 116 -0.41 6.26 14.00
CA LEU A 116 -0.46 7.73 13.93
C LEU A 116 -0.44 8.36 15.32
N VAL A 117 -1.23 7.83 16.27
CA VAL A 117 -1.27 8.28 17.66
C VAL A 117 0.08 8.08 18.35
N LYS A 118 0.74 6.94 18.12
CA LYS A 118 2.10 6.71 18.60
C LYS A 118 3.06 7.79 18.11
N VAL A 119 3.06 8.05 16.80
CA VAL A 119 3.91 9.08 16.19
C VAL A 119 3.59 10.45 16.78
N TYR A 120 2.31 10.77 17.00
CA TYR A 120 1.89 11.99 17.66
C TYR A 120 2.47 12.13 19.08
N HIS A 121 2.32 11.13 19.95
CA HIS A 121 2.87 11.21 21.32
C HIS A 121 4.39 11.39 21.36
N LEU A 122 5.10 10.78 20.41
CA LEU A 122 6.56 10.88 20.28
C LEU A 122 7.03 12.21 19.69
N THR A 123 6.14 12.99 19.05
CA THR A 123 6.51 14.21 18.32
C THR A 123 5.87 15.50 18.85
N LYS A 124 4.73 15.42 19.56
CA LYS A 124 4.01 16.54 20.16
C LYS A 124 4.85 17.31 21.18
N ASN A 125 4.37 18.49 21.58
CA ASN A 125 4.99 19.32 22.64
C ASN A 125 6.49 19.57 22.40
N ASN A 126 6.84 19.96 21.16
CA ASN A 126 8.22 20.24 20.74
C ASN A 126 9.19 19.03 20.75
N LYS A 127 8.73 17.81 21.08
CA LYS A 127 9.59 16.61 21.12
C LYS A 127 10.24 16.33 19.77
N LEU A 128 9.56 16.57 18.65
CA LEU A 128 10.15 16.42 17.31
C LEU A 128 11.40 17.30 17.12
N ASN A 129 11.35 18.56 17.56
CA ASN A 129 12.49 19.47 17.44
C ASN A 129 13.68 19.03 18.32
N VAL A 130 13.41 18.36 19.43
CA VAL A 130 14.47 17.78 20.29
C VAL A 130 15.15 16.60 19.59
N ILE A 131 14.39 15.78 18.85
CA ILE A 131 14.91 14.54 18.24
C ILE A 131 15.30 14.67 16.76
N LYS A 132 14.97 15.77 16.07
CA LYS A 132 15.19 15.92 14.60
C LYS A 132 16.64 15.75 14.17
N ASN A 133 17.61 16.05 15.04
CA ASN A 133 19.03 15.86 14.77
C ASN A 133 19.54 14.45 15.12
N ASN A 134 18.71 13.63 15.78
CA ASN A 134 19.01 12.23 16.04
C ASN A 134 18.37 11.37 14.95
N PHE A 135 19.13 11.13 13.87
CA PHE A 135 18.63 10.40 12.70
C PHE A 135 18.21 8.97 13.00
N ASN A 136 18.73 8.32 14.05
CA ASN A 136 18.26 6.99 14.45
C ASN A 136 16.82 7.04 14.96
N LYS A 137 16.49 8.03 15.80
CA LYS A 137 15.11 8.24 16.27
C LYS A 137 14.15 8.60 15.14
N ILE A 138 14.61 9.40 14.16
CA ILE A 138 13.79 9.72 12.99
C ILE A 138 13.54 8.48 12.12
N LYS A 139 14.54 7.60 11.94
CA LYS A 139 14.36 6.30 11.26
C LYS A 139 13.38 5.40 12.01
N GLU A 140 13.45 5.32 13.33
CA GLU A 140 12.49 4.56 14.15
C GLU A 140 11.06 5.08 13.98
N LEU A 141 10.85 6.41 13.98
CA LEU A 141 9.55 7.01 13.70
C LEU A 141 9.05 6.72 12.28
N LEU A 142 9.94 6.84 11.29
CA LEU A 142 9.60 6.53 9.90
C LEU A 142 9.18 5.07 9.75
N GLN A 143 9.89 4.15 10.40
CA GLN A 143 9.57 2.74 10.41
C GLN A 143 8.20 2.46 11.04
N ILE A 144 7.81 3.18 12.11
CA ILE A 144 6.44 3.09 12.66
C ILE A 144 5.40 3.46 11.60
N CYS A 145 5.62 4.56 10.87
CA CYS A 145 4.72 4.97 9.80
C CYS A 145 4.65 3.94 8.67
N ASP A 146 5.78 3.49 8.15
CA ASP A 146 5.83 2.55 7.04
C ASP A 146 5.26 1.18 7.42
N ASN A 147 5.52 0.66 8.63
CA ASN A 147 4.89 -0.57 9.11
C ASN A 147 3.36 -0.42 9.20
N GLY A 148 2.88 0.73 9.67
CA GLY A 148 1.45 1.05 9.67
C GLY A 148 0.84 1.00 8.27
N LEU A 149 1.52 1.59 7.29
CA LEU A 149 1.08 1.66 5.88
C LEU A 149 1.22 0.34 5.12
N ILE A 150 2.15 -0.53 5.51
CA ILE A 150 2.33 -1.86 4.91
C ILE A 150 1.25 -2.82 5.41
N ILE A 151 0.87 -2.73 6.69
CA ILE A 151 -0.11 -3.64 7.31
C ILE A 151 -1.55 -3.14 7.15
N GLY A 152 -1.74 -1.83 7.28
CA GLY A 152 -3.06 -1.23 7.41
C GLY A 152 -3.48 -0.36 6.22
N TYR A 153 -4.55 0.44 6.42
CA TYR A 153 -5.09 1.33 5.40
C TYR A 153 -5.22 2.76 5.92
N ASP A 154 -4.41 3.67 5.38
CA ASP A 154 -4.50 5.12 5.59
C ASP A 154 -5.67 5.70 4.78
N LEU A 155 -6.81 5.92 5.44
CA LEU A 155 -8.00 6.50 4.84
C LEU A 155 -7.67 7.85 4.18
N GLY A 156 -7.99 7.96 2.89
CA GLY A 156 -7.69 9.14 2.08
C GLY A 156 -6.21 9.33 1.74
N LYS A 157 -5.29 8.50 2.25
CA LYS A 157 -3.83 8.53 2.00
C LYS A 157 -3.16 9.85 2.40
N LYS A 158 -3.67 10.52 3.45
CA LYS A 158 -3.27 11.91 3.79
C LYS A 158 -2.50 12.05 5.11
N TYR A 159 -2.51 11.04 5.97
CA TYR A 159 -2.10 11.22 7.36
C TYR A 159 -0.79 10.50 7.64
N LEU A 160 -0.83 9.18 7.81
CA LEU A 160 0.37 8.42 8.16
C LEU A 160 1.39 8.44 7.02
N ALA A 161 0.91 8.40 5.77
CA ALA A 161 1.75 8.58 4.58
C ALA A 161 2.44 9.96 4.55
N LYS A 162 1.73 11.02 4.97
CA LYS A 162 2.29 12.37 5.06
C LYS A 162 3.32 12.49 6.17
N CYS A 163 3.06 11.90 7.34
CA CYS A 163 4.05 11.80 8.42
C CYS A 163 5.31 11.07 7.94
N ALA A 164 5.17 9.93 7.25
CA ALA A 164 6.28 9.20 6.67
C ALA A 164 7.10 10.08 5.70
N ASN A 165 6.43 10.83 4.81
CA ASN A 165 7.10 11.70 3.87
C ASN A 165 7.88 12.84 4.57
N ILE A 166 7.30 13.47 5.60
CA ILE A 166 7.98 14.53 6.38
C ILE A 166 9.21 13.96 7.08
N LEU A 167 9.06 12.81 7.77
CA LEU A 167 10.16 12.16 8.50
C LEU A 167 11.28 11.72 7.56
N HIS A 168 10.92 11.18 6.39
CA HIS A 168 11.88 10.84 5.34
C HIS A 168 12.69 12.07 4.89
N ASN A 169 12.02 13.21 4.67
CA ASN A 169 12.67 14.45 4.20
C ASN A 169 13.57 15.13 5.24
N ILE A 170 13.45 14.77 6.53
CA ILE A 170 14.38 15.23 7.58
C ILE A 170 15.73 14.49 7.49
N LEU A 171 15.74 13.26 6.98
CA LEU A 171 16.93 12.43 6.92
C LEU A 171 17.89 12.91 5.82
N PRO A 172 19.22 12.72 6.00
CA PRO A 172 20.22 13.17 5.03
C PRO A 172 20.08 12.41 3.71
N LYS A 173 20.46 13.03 2.59
CA LYS A 173 20.47 12.32 1.31
C LYS A 173 21.45 11.13 1.35
N PRO A 174 21.12 10.01 0.69
CA PRO A 174 22.03 8.89 0.58
C PRO A 174 23.25 9.24 -0.28
N LEU A 175 24.24 8.34 -0.29
CA LEU A 175 25.38 8.43 -1.18
C LEU A 175 24.96 8.30 -2.65
N GLU A 176 25.91 8.40 -3.57
CA GLU A 176 25.63 8.18 -4.98
C GLU A 176 25.30 6.71 -5.27
N TYR A 177 24.24 6.49 -6.05
CA TYR A 177 23.82 5.15 -6.45
C TYR A 177 24.86 4.52 -7.38
N LYS A 178 25.27 3.29 -7.07
CA LYS A 178 26.13 2.49 -7.94
C LYS A 178 25.25 1.62 -8.84
N GLU A 179 25.40 1.80 -10.15
CA GLU A 179 24.62 1.03 -11.12
C GLU A 179 24.90 -0.47 -11.00
N ILE A 180 23.82 -1.24 -11.08
CA ILE A 180 23.90 -2.69 -11.17
C ILE A 180 24.26 -3.04 -12.61
N VAL A 181 25.20 -3.97 -12.79
CA VAL A 181 25.55 -4.46 -14.13
C VAL A 181 24.37 -5.25 -14.67
N ASP A 182 23.87 -4.83 -15.84
CA ASP A 182 22.85 -5.58 -16.56
C ASP A 182 23.38 -6.97 -16.92
N GLU A 183 22.81 -8.00 -16.30
CA GLU A 183 23.04 -9.37 -16.74
C GLU A 183 22.23 -9.65 -18.01
N LYS A 184 22.84 -10.41 -18.93
CA LYS A 184 22.15 -10.86 -20.13
C LYS A 184 21.00 -11.78 -19.74
N ILE A 185 19.78 -11.40 -20.11
CA ILE A 185 18.59 -12.24 -19.94
C ILE A 185 18.77 -13.51 -20.77
N ILE A 186 18.78 -14.67 -20.09
CA ILE A 186 18.71 -15.98 -20.75
C ILE A 186 17.24 -16.25 -21.03
N LEU A 187 16.86 -16.22 -22.30
CA LEU A 187 15.49 -16.54 -22.69
C LEU A 187 15.27 -18.06 -22.51
N PRO A 188 14.17 -18.47 -21.87
CA PRO A 188 13.81 -19.89 -21.83
C PRO A 188 13.50 -20.38 -23.25
N LYS A 189 13.65 -21.69 -23.46
CA LYS A 189 13.41 -22.33 -24.76
C LYS A 189 11.97 -22.09 -25.22
N GLU A 190 11.81 -21.79 -26.51
CA GLU A 190 10.49 -21.70 -27.14
C GLU A 190 9.82 -23.08 -27.16
N GLU A 191 8.54 -23.11 -26.77
CA GLU A 191 7.72 -24.31 -26.83
C GLU A 191 7.10 -24.47 -28.24
N LEU A 192 6.85 -25.71 -28.65
CA LEU A 192 6.39 -26.09 -30.01
C LEU A 192 5.07 -25.43 -30.47
N LYS A 193 4.32 -24.78 -29.58
CA LYS A 193 3.03 -24.11 -29.86
C LYS A 193 2.98 -22.66 -29.39
N THR A 194 4.13 -21.99 -29.33
CA THR A 194 4.19 -20.59 -28.89
C THR A 194 3.71 -19.66 -30.00
N THR A 195 2.79 -18.75 -29.69
CA THR A 195 2.37 -17.68 -30.62
C THR A 195 2.86 -16.35 -30.08
N ILE A 196 3.36 -15.48 -30.95
CA ILE A 196 3.73 -14.12 -30.56
C ILE A 196 2.46 -13.34 -30.20
N LEU A 197 2.49 -12.61 -29.09
CA LEU A 197 1.36 -11.77 -28.69
C LEU A 197 1.13 -10.65 -29.72
N PRO A 198 -0.11 -10.43 -30.17
CA PRO A 198 -0.43 -9.30 -31.03
C PRO A 198 -0.25 -7.99 -30.27
N SER A 199 -0.12 -6.88 -31.02
CA SER A 199 -0.05 -5.54 -30.43
C SER A 199 -1.03 -4.58 -31.10
N ILE A 200 -1.65 -3.72 -30.30
CA ILE A 200 -2.51 -2.62 -30.72
C ILE A 200 -2.00 -1.29 -30.14
N ASN A 201 -2.46 -0.16 -30.65
CA ASN A 201 -2.24 1.12 -29.99
C ASN A 201 -3.35 1.38 -28.98
N ILE A 202 -3.08 2.23 -27.98
CA ILE A 202 -4.05 2.58 -26.95
C ILE A 202 -5.29 3.28 -27.51
N GLU A 203 -5.15 3.98 -28.63
CA GLU A 203 -6.24 4.67 -29.31
C GLU A 203 -7.25 3.70 -29.98
N ASP A 204 -6.90 2.41 -30.16
CA ASP A 204 -7.73 1.39 -30.80
C ASP A 204 -8.72 0.72 -29.81
N GLU A 205 -9.47 1.51 -29.03
CA GLU A 205 -10.31 1.04 -27.90
C GLU A 205 -11.39 0.02 -28.34
N GLU A 206 -12.01 0.22 -29.50
CA GLU A 206 -13.02 -0.71 -30.04
C GLU A 206 -12.41 -2.09 -30.35
N THR A 207 -11.21 -2.09 -30.94
CA THR A 207 -10.48 -3.33 -31.23
C THR A 207 -10.09 -4.02 -29.93
N PHE A 208 -9.62 -3.27 -28.93
CA PHE A 208 -9.37 -3.80 -27.59
C PHE A 208 -10.61 -4.51 -27.03
N LEU A 209 -11.77 -3.84 -27.05
CA LEU A 209 -13.00 -4.38 -26.50
C LEU A 209 -13.46 -5.65 -27.23
N ILE A 210 -13.60 -5.59 -28.56
CA ILE A 210 -14.23 -6.64 -29.36
C ILE A 210 -13.28 -7.83 -29.57
N GLU A 211 -12.02 -7.59 -29.92
CA GLU A 211 -11.10 -8.66 -30.32
C GLU A 211 -10.33 -9.28 -29.16
N TYR A 212 -10.15 -8.54 -28.06
CA TYR A 212 -9.30 -8.96 -26.94
C TYR A 212 -10.05 -9.13 -25.63
N PHE A 213 -10.68 -8.07 -25.12
CA PHE A 213 -11.35 -8.10 -23.83
C PHE A 213 -12.52 -9.11 -23.81
N LEU A 214 -13.51 -8.95 -24.70
CA LEU A 214 -14.68 -9.85 -24.75
C LEU A 214 -14.36 -11.29 -25.13
N LYS A 215 -13.20 -11.51 -25.78
CA LYS A 215 -12.73 -12.85 -26.20
C LYS A 215 -11.69 -13.44 -25.23
N SER A 216 -11.40 -12.76 -24.12
CA SER A 216 -10.37 -13.15 -23.13
C SER A 216 -9.01 -13.48 -23.76
N LYS A 217 -8.58 -12.66 -24.73
CA LYS A 217 -7.29 -12.82 -25.42
C LYS A 217 -6.27 -11.78 -24.95
N PRO A 218 -5.02 -12.19 -24.65
CA PRO A 218 -3.97 -11.25 -24.29
C PRO A 218 -3.52 -10.41 -25.48
N VAL A 219 -3.13 -9.15 -25.21
CA VAL A 219 -2.63 -8.20 -26.21
C VAL A 219 -1.62 -7.25 -25.60
N ILE A 220 -0.63 -6.83 -26.39
CA ILE A 220 0.31 -5.76 -26.02
C ILE A 220 -0.27 -4.42 -26.44
N ILE A 221 -0.50 -3.51 -25.50
CA ILE A 221 -0.96 -2.15 -25.78
C ILE A 221 0.24 -1.20 -25.85
N LYS A 222 0.38 -0.50 -26.97
CA LYS A 222 1.44 0.48 -27.24
C LYS A 222 0.92 1.91 -27.13
N GLY A 223 1.82 2.88 -26.99
CA GLY A 223 1.48 4.31 -27.00
C GLY A 223 0.85 4.84 -25.71
N TYR A 224 0.91 4.09 -24.61
CA TYR A 224 0.35 4.51 -23.32
C TYR A 224 1.42 4.78 -22.26
N VAL A 225 2.12 3.73 -21.80
CA VAL A 225 3.08 3.80 -20.69
C VAL A 225 4.24 4.76 -20.99
N ASN A 226 4.65 4.90 -22.25
CA ASN A 226 5.71 5.83 -22.67
C ASN A 226 5.34 7.32 -22.46
N LYS A 227 4.06 7.63 -22.24
CA LYS A 227 3.57 8.98 -21.91
C LYS A 227 3.61 9.26 -20.40
N TRP A 228 3.88 8.26 -19.55
CA TRP A 228 3.95 8.43 -18.10
C TRP A 228 5.26 9.12 -17.71
N ASP A 229 5.20 9.97 -16.69
CA ASP A 229 6.39 10.55 -16.07
C ASP A 229 7.30 9.45 -15.49
N ALA A 230 6.68 8.41 -14.91
CA ALA A 230 7.38 7.23 -14.41
C ALA A 230 8.28 6.57 -15.48
N TYR A 231 7.89 6.57 -16.75
CA TYR A 231 8.68 5.96 -17.83
C TYR A 231 10.06 6.61 -18.00
N ASN A 232 10.14 7.92 -17.76
CA ASN A 232 11.37 8.69 -17.90
C ASN A 232 12.12 8.86 -16.56
N LYS A 233 11.40 8.83 -15.43
CA LYS A 233 11.96 9.07 -14.09
C LYS A 233 12.37 7.78 -13.38
N TRP A 234 11.52 6.75 -13.40
CA TRP A 234 11.66 5.62 -12.50
C TRP A 234 12.74 4.64 -12.95
N SER A 235 13.61 4.33 -12.00
CA SER A 235 14.74 3.40 -12.12
C SER A 235 15.13 2.96 -10.70
N HIS A 236 16.01 1.96 -10.57
CA HIS A 236 16.60 1.65 -9.27
C HIS A 236 17.27 2.88 -8.65
N LYS A 237 17.97 3.70 -9.45
CA LYS A 237 18.57 4.96 -9.01
C LYS A 237 17.52 5.92 -8.44
N PHE A 238 16.38 6.09 -9.11
CA PHE A 238 15.32 6.97 -8.63
C PHE A 238 14.79 6.54 -7.26
N PHE A 239 14.47 5.26 -7.08
CA PHE A 239 13.98 4.74 -5.80
C PHE A 239 15.05 4.85 -4.70
N TYR A 240 16.31 4.55 -5.03
CA TYR A 240 17.43 4.69 -4.09
C TYR A 240 17.61 6.14 -3.64
N GLN A 241 17.61 7.09 -4.58
CA GLN A 241 17.88 8.51 -4.28
C GLN A 241 16.69 9.21 -3.61
N SER A 242 15.46 8.84 -3.97
CA SER A 242 14.25 9.56 -3.56
C SER A 242 13.56 8.94 -2.35
N PHE A 243 13.77 7.65 -2.09
CA PHE A 243 13.02 6.89 -1.08
C PHE A 243 13.91 6.00 -0.21
N TYR A 244 15.23 6.25 -0.15
CA TYR A 244 16.23 5.44 0.54
C TYR A 244 15.77 4.83 1.88
N TYR A 245 15.24 5.65 2.78
CA TYR A 245 14.86 5.23 4.14
C TYR A 245 13.45 4.64 4.26
N ARG A 246 12.64 4.65 3.19
CA ARG A 246 11.29 4.08 3.24
C ARG A 246 11.38 2.56 3.30
N SER A 247 10.62 1.96 4.21
CA SER A 247 10.57 0.51 4.37
C SER A 247 9.67 -0.13 3.31
N ILE A 248 10.04 -1.31 2.85
CA ILE A 248 9.35 -2.07 1.82
C ILE A 248 9.37 -3.57 2.13
N PRO A 249 8.29 -4.31 1.82
CA PRO A 249 8.29 -5.76 1.92
C PRO A 249 9.05 -6.38 0.75
N VAL A 250 10.08 -7.18 1.04
CA VAL A 250 10.90 -7.86 0.02
C VAL A 250 10.83 -9.36 0.24
N GLU A 251 10.47 -10.08 -0.83
CA GLU A 251 10.43 -11.54 -0.88
C GLU A 251 11.81 -12.10 -1.24
N TYR A 252 12.19 -13.20 -0.61
CA TYR A 252 13.44 -13.92 -0.82
C TYR A 252 13.16 -15.41 -1.04
N GLY A 253 14.06 -16.07 -1.76
CA GLY A 253 13.92 -17.46 -2.20
C GLY A 253 13.85 -17.53 -3.72
N GLU A 254 13.70 -18.73 -4.26
CA GLU A 254 13.48 -18.91 -5.71
C GLU A 254 12.12 -18.38 -6.15
N SER A 255 11.08 -18.58 -5.32
CA SER A 255 9.73 -18.03 -5.53
C SER A 255 8.87 -18.13 -4.28
N TYR A 256 7.66 -17.56 -4.28
CA TYR A 256 6.68 -17.72 -3.19
C TYR A 256 6.17 -19.15 -2.97
N VAL A 257 6.51 -20.10 -3.87
CA VAL A 257 6.15 -21.52 -3.72
C VAL A 257 7.31 -22.39 -3.23
N SER A 258 8.53 -21.84 -3.12
CA SER A 258 9.71 -22.60 -2.71
C SER A 258 9.83 -22.70 -1.19
N SER A 259 10.50 -23.75 -0.70
CA SER A 259 10.65 -24.00 0.74
C SER A 259 11.59 -23.01 1.44
N ASP A 260 12.46 -22.35 0.68
CA ASP A 260 13.35 -21.28 1.14
C ASP A 260 12.68 -19.89 1.10
N TYR A 261 11.39 -19.82 0.78
CA TYR A 261 10.63 -18.56 0.76
C TYR A 261 10.65 -17.87 2.12
N SER A 262 10.97 -16.58 2.11
CA SER A 262 10.80 -15.70 3.25
C SER A 262 10.50 -14.28 2.81
N SER A 263 9.83 -13.50 3.66
CA SER A 263 9.60 -12.08 3.42
C SER A 263 10.18 -11.26 4.58
N LYS A 264 10.79 -10.12 4.25
CA LYS A 264 11.34 -9.19 5.24
C LYS A 264 11.01 -7.76 4.84
N VAL A 265 10.68 -6.94 5.83
CA VAL A 265 10.57 -5.49 5.66
C VAL A 265 11.95 -4.88 5.85
N ILE A 266 12.51 -4.32 4.77
CA ILE A 266 13.81 -3.62 4.75
C ILE A 266 13.64 -2.27 4.06
N THR A 267 14.62 -1.38 4.14
CA THR A 267 14.56 -0.09 3.43
C THR A 267 14.90 -0.21 1.95
N PHE A 268 14.45 0.74 1.11
CA PHE A 268 14.93 0.82 -0.29
C PHE A 268 16.45 0.91 -0.38
N GLY A 269 17.09 1.64 0.55
CA GLY A 269 18.54 1.76 0.64
C GLY A 269 19.20 0.41 0.81
N GLU A 270 18.79 -0.36 1.82
CA GLU A 270 19.28 -1.72 2.02
C GLU A 270 18.98 -2.63 0.81
N TYR A 271 17.79 -2.53 0.22
CA TYR A 271 17.42 -3.36 -0.91
C TYR A 271 18.30 -3.11 -2.15
N LEU A 272 18.59 -1.85 -2.44
CA LEU A 272 19.23 -1.41 -3.67
C LEU A 272 20.75 -1.21 -3.54
N GLU A 273 21.31 -1.09 -2.33
CA GLU A 273 22.76 -0.98 -2.09
C GLU A 273 23.49 -2.31 -2.29
N PHE A 274 22.89 -3.42 -1.86
CA PHE A 274 23.52 -4.74 -1.98
C PHE A 274 23.29 -5.33 -3.38
N SER A 275 24.31 -5.33 -4.23
CA SER A 275 24.26 -5.96 -5.57
C SER A 275 23.84 -7.43 -5.52
N ASN A 276 24.20 -8.15 -4.45
CA ASN A 276 23.91 -9.57 -4.26
C ASN A 276 22.53 -9.83 -3.62
N ASN A 277 21.76 -8.80 -3.27
CA ASN A 277 20.42 -9.01 -2.74
C ASN A 277 19.51 -9.47 -3.89
N THR A 278 19.12 -10.73 -3.87
CA THR A 278 18.25 -11.41 -4.86
C THR A 278 16.76 -11.20 -4.61
N GLY A 279 16.40 -10.37 -3.64
CA GLY A 279 15.03 -10.17 -3.23
C GLY A 279 14.17 -9.48 -4.30
N TYR A 280 12.87 -9.67 -4.17
CA TYR A 280 11.86 -9.14 -5.08
C TYR A 280 10.82 -8.36 -4.29
N LEU A 281 10.70 -7.05 -4.58
CA LEU A 281 9.54 -6.27 -4.16
C LEU A 281 8.40 -6.62 -5.12
N ALA A 282 7.57 -7.58 -4.73
CA ALA A 282 6.43 -8.06 -5.52
C ALA A 282 5.10 -7.68 -4.86
N GLN A 283 4.08 -7.44 -5.70
CA GLN A 283 2.68 -7.31 -5.26
C GLN A 283 2.43 -6.30 -4.13
N HIS A 284 3.23 -5.23 -4.06
CA HIS A 284 3.08 -4.21 -3.04
C HIS A 284 2.33 -2.99 -3.56
N ASN A 285 1.29 -2.55 -2.85
CA ASN A 285 0.57 -1.31 -3.17
C ASN A 285 1.37 -0.09 -2.68
N ILE A 286 2.49 0.17 -3.36
CA ILE A 286 3.39 1.28 -3.01
C ILE A 286 2.70 2.64 -3.12
N PHE A 287 1.66 2.76 -3.94
CA PHE A 287 0.89 4.00 -4.12
C PHE A 287 0.01 4.33 -2.93
N HIS A 288 -0.33 3.33 -2.10
CA HIS A 288 -0.95 3.56 -0.81
C HIS A 288 0.06 4.13 0.19
N GLN A 289 1.25 3.53 0.24
CA GLN A 289 2.31 3.91 1.19
C GLN A 289 3.02 5.24 0.82
N ILE A 290 3.20 5.50 -0.47
CA ILE A 290 3.90 6.65 -1.04
C ILE A 290 3.00 7.30 -2.10
N PRO A 291 1.96 8.06 -1.69
CA PRO A 291 0.93 8.57 -2.60
C PRO A 291 1.46 9.42 -3.75
N GLN A 292 2.54 10.17 -3.54
CA GLN A 292 3.16 11.00 -4.58
C GLN A 292 3.69 10.20 -5.80
N LEU A 293 3.86 8.88 -5.68
CA LEU A 293 4.19 8.03 -6.85
C LEU A 293 3.01 7.90 -7.81
N LYS A 294 1.77 8.12 -7.35
CA LYS A 294 0.58 8.07 -8.22
C LYS A 294 0.59 9.22 -9.23
N ASP A 295 1.24 10.34 -8.90
CA ASP A 295 1.34 11.52 -9.77
C ASP A 295 2.17 11.24 -11.04
N ASP A 296 3.03 10.21 -11.02
CA ASP A 296 3.87 9.84 -12.15
C ASP A 296 3.21 8.85 -13.14
N ILE A 297 1.99 8.38 -12.84
CA ILE A 297 1.29 7.33 -13.61
C ILE A 297 -0.14 7.75 -14.00
N MET A 298 -0.73 7.07 -14.99
CA MET A 298 -2.11 7.32 -15.43
C MET A 298 -2.91 6.02 -15.49
N ILE A 299 -4.18 6.05 -15.11
CA ILE A 299 -5.09 4.90 -15.24
C ILE A 299 -5.91 5.05 -16.52
N THR A 300 -5.92 4.02 -17.36
CA THR A 300 -6.59 4.06 -18.67
C THR A 300 -8.10 3.92 -18.52
N SER A 301 -8.88 4.54 -19.41
CA SER A 301 -10.34 4.32 -19.53
C SER A 301 -10.70 2.87 -19.81
N LEU A 302 -9.79 2.09 -20.40
CA LEU A 302 -10.01 0.67 -20.72
C LEU A 302 -10.31 -0.20 -19.48
N VAL A 303 -9.98 0.26 -18.27
CA VAL A 303 -10.36 -0.45 -17.04
C VAL A 303 -11.88 -0.57 -16.88
N PHE A 304 -12.65 0.37 -17.45
CA PHE A 304 -14.12 0.35 -17.40
C PHE A 304 -14.76 -0.67 -18.34
N CYS A 305 -13.98 -1.40 -19.14
CA CYS A 305 -14.49 -2.59 -19.84
C CYS A 305 -14.88 -3.69 -18.83
N ASP A 306 -14.24 -3.74 -17.66
CA ASP A 306 -14.64 -4.63 -16.57
C ASP A 306 -15.87 -4.08 -15.86
N SER A 307 -16.98 -4.83 -15.92
CA SER A 307 -18.25 -4.48 -15.27
C SER A 307 -18.17 -4.30 -13.75
N THR A 308 -17.11 -4.81 -13.11
CA THR A 308 -16.85 -4.63 -11.68
C THR A 308 -16.11 -3.33 -11.34
N THR A 309 -15.67 -2.59 -12.36
CA THR A 309 -14.95 -1.32 -12.21
C THR A 309 -15.88 -0.16 -12.58
N SER A 310 -16.27 0.62 -11.58
CA SER A 310 -17.19 1.77 -11.74
C SER A 310 -16.47 3.13 -11.64
N GLN A 311 -15.33 3.16 -10.96
CA GLN A 311 -14.48 4.33 -10.76
C GLN A 311 -13.01 3.91 -10.75
N TYR A 312 -12.10 4.85 -11.01
CA TYR A 312 -10.66 4.57 -11.06
C TYR A 312 -10.08 4.03 -9.74
N ASP A 313 -10.70 4.35 -8.60
CA ASP A 313 -10.25 3.88 -7.29
C ASP A 313 -10.63 2.42 -7.01
N ASP A 314 -11.45 1.78 -7.87
CA ASP A 314 -11.75 0.34 -7.78
C ASP A 314 -10.59 -0.53 -8.31
N VAL A 315 -9.60 0.09 -8.95
CA VAL A 315 -8.44 -0.57 -9.57
C VAL A 315 -7.36 -0.80 -8.52
N ASP A 316 -7.06 -2.07 -8.28
CA ASP A 316 -5.90 -2.48 -7.48
C ASP A 316 -4.60 -2.15 -8.22
N MET A 317 -3.70 -1.45 -7.54
CA MET A 317 -2.40 -1.06 -8.11
C MET A 317 -1.26 -1.61 -7.26
N ASN A 318 -0.36 -2.34 -7.90
CA ASN A 318 0.83 -2.90 -7.28
C ASN A 318 2.08 -2.56 -8.11
N ILE A 319 3.22 -2.45 -7.44
CA ILE A 319 4.51 -2.35 -8.09
C ILE A 319 5.25 -3.69 -8.03
N PHE A 320 6.06 -3.93 -9.06
CA PHE A 320 7.01 -5.01 -9.11
C PHE A 320 8.40 -4.43 -9.39
N LEU A 321 9.26 -4.41 -8.36
CA LEU A 321 10.65 -3.95 -8.47
C LEU A 321 11.58 -5.12 -8.16
N GLY A 322 12.25 -5.61 -9.19
CA GLY A 322 13.19 -6.72 -9.08
C GLY A 322 14.54 -6.39 -9.68
N LYS A 323 15.51 -7.26 -9.40
CA LYS A 323 16.81 -7.33 -10.09
C LYS A 323 16.77 -8.47 -11.12
N PRO A 324 17.80 -8.63 -11.97
CA PRO A 324 17.87 -9.79 -12.87
C PRO A 324 17.64 -11.10 -12.11
N LYS A 325 16.94 -12.04 -12.76
CA LYS A 325 16.56 -13.37 -12.24
C LYS A 325 15.41 -13.41 -11.22
N CYS A 326 14.80 -12.28 -10.83
CA CYS A 326 13.52 -12.36 -10.11
C CYS A 326 12.47 -13.10 -10.96
N TYR A 327 11.80 -14.07 -10.34
CA TYR A 327 10.90 -15.01 -10.99
C TYR A 327 9.54 -15.02 -10.29
N SER A 328 8.48 -15.08 -11.09
CA SER A 328 7.12 -15.36 -10.62
C SER A 328 6.68 -16.66 -11.26
N PRO A 329 6.37 -17.71 -10.48
CA PRO A 329 5.79 -18.96 -10.96
C PRO A 329 4.62 -18.75 -11.91
N LEU A 330 4.37 -19.69 -12.81
CA LEU A 330 3.13 -19.68 -13.59
C LEU A 330 1.94 -19.73 -12.63
N HIS A 331 1.04 -18.75 -12.72
CA HIS A 331 -0.14 -18.63 -11.88
C HIS A 331 -1.30 -17.97 -12.61
N GLN A 332 -2.47 -17.97 -11.97
CA GLN A 332 -3.65 -17.23 -12.40
C GLN A 332 -4.10 -16.22 -11.32
N ASP A 333 -4.54 -15.07 -11.80
CA ASP A 333 -5.13 -14.00 -10.99
C ASP A 333 -6.67 -14.01 -11.11
N PRO A 334 -7.40 -13.54 -10.08
CA PRO A 334 -8.86 -13.53 -10.09
C PRO A 334 -9.49 -12.33 -10.84
N ARG A 335 -8.70 -11.32 -11.23
CA ARG A 335 -9.16 -10.10 -11.90
C ARG A 335 -8.44 -9.91 -13.24
N HIS A 336 -9.03 -9.11 -14.13
CA HIS A 336 -8.32 -8.63 -15.32
C HIS A 336 -7.11 -7.77 -14.90
N ASN A 337 -6.03 -7.81 -15.69
CA ASN A 337 -4.76 -7.19 -15.30
C ASN A 337 -4.11 -6.45 -16.47
N PHE A 338 -3.71 -5.19 -16.23
CA PHE A 338 -2.82 -4.43 -17.09
C PHE A 338 -1.41 -4.39 -16.51
N PHE A 339 -0.54 -5.27 -16.99
CA PHE A 339 0.86 -5.25 -16.60
C PHE A 339 1.64 -4.16 -17.37
N CYS A 340 2.06 -3.10 -16.67
CA CYS A 340 2.75 -1.95 -17.27
C CYS A 340 4.27 -2.00 -17.02
N GLN A 341 5.07 -2.22 -18.08
CA GLN A 341 6.53 -2.25 -17.98
C GLN A 341 7.13 -0.84 -18.09
N ILE A 342 7.78 -0.38 -17.01
CA ILE A 342 8.39 0.96 -16.92
C ILE A 342 9.88 0.94 -17.29
N ASN A 343 10.66 0.10 -16.63
CA ASN A 343 12.11 0.01 -16.82
C ASN A 343 12.55 -1.47 -16.91
N GLY A 344 13.52 -1.79 -17.77
CA GLY A 344 14.00 -3.15 -17.98
C GLY A 344 13.13 -4.00 -18.91
N LYS A 345 13.38 -5.31 -18.93
CA LYS A 345 12.67 -6.30 -19.78
C LYS A 345 12.27 -7.52 -18.96
N LYS A 346 11.09 -8.07 -19.23
CA LYS A 346 10.60 -9.32 -18.65
C LYS A 346 10.27 -10.31 -19.75
N PHE A 347 10.62 -11.58 -19.51
CA PHE A 347 10.03 -12.69 -20.26
C PHE A 347 8.70 -13.04 -19.60
N VAL A 348 7.64 -13.15 -20.41
CA VAL A 348 6.30 -13.50 -19.94
C VAL A 348 5.78 -14.64 -20.81
N ARG A 349 5.29 -15.68 -20.15
CA ARG A 349 4.59 -16.81 -20.78
C ARG A 349 3.14 -16.78 -20.31
N LEU A 350 2.21 -16.75 -21.26
CA LEU A 350 0.77 -16.80 -21.00
C LEU A 350 0.22 -18.13 -21.50
N VAL A 351 -0.61 -18.76 -20.68
CA VAL A 351 -1.25 -20.03 -21.01
C VAL A 351 -2.76 -19.85 -20.90
N SER A 352 -3.49 -20.36 -21.89
CA SER A 352 -4.95 -20.25 -21.90
C SER A 352 -5.56 -21.07 -20.76
N ASN A 353 -6.69 -20.60 -20.22
CA ASN A 353 -7.49 -21.36 -19.24
C ASN A 353 -8.14 -22.63 -19.83
N GLY A 354 -8.00 -22.88 -21.13
CA GLY A 354 -8.40 -24.12 -21.78
C GLY A 354 -7.49 -25.32 -21.48
N TYR A 355 -6.31 -25.09 -20.89
CA TYR A 355 -5.42 -26.16 -20.45
C TYR A 355 -5.85 -26.72 -19.08
N ASP A 356 -5.66 -28.01 -18.87
CA ASP A 356 -6.02 -28.67 -17.61
C ASP A 356 -5.02 -28.32 -16.50
N ASN A 357 -5.52 -27.66 -15.45
CA ASN A 357 -4.71 -27.19 -14.33
C ASN A 357 -3.90 -28.31 -13.66
N LYS A 358 -4.40 -29.55 -13.61
CA LYS A 358 -3.74 -30.64 -12.87
C LYS A 358 -2.76 -31.41 -13.74
N ASN A 359 -3.19 -31.77 -14.95
CA ASN A 359 -2.50 -32.72 -15.81
C ASN A 359 -1.55 -32.04 -16.81
N GLU A 360 -1.83 -30.78 -17.18
CA GLU A 360 -1.02 -30.03 -18.14
C GLU A 360 -0.22 -28.90 -17.47
N LEU A 361 -0.81 -28.22 -16.49
CA LEU A 361 -0.15 -27.11 -15.78
C LEU A 361 0.42 -27.51 -14.42
N TYR A 362 0.11 -28.71 -13.92
CA TYR A 362 0.64 -29.25 -12.66
C TYR A 362 0.47 -28.30 -11.47
N CYS A 363 -0.68 -27.63 -11.38
CA CYS A 363 -0.99 -26.71 -10.29
C CYS A 363 -1.01 -27.39 -8.93
N PHE A 364 -0.78 -26.61 -7.87
CA PHE A 364 -0.95 -27.10 -6.50
C PHE A 364 -2.40 -27.51 -6.21
N ASP A 365 -2.56 -28.47 -5.29
CA ASP A 365 -3.89 -28.97 -4.92
C ASP A 365 -4.72 -27.87 -4.27
N ASN A 366 -6.05 -27.95 -4.46
CA ASN A 366 -7.01 -26.94 -3.98
C ASN A 366 -7.02 -26.72 -2.46
N THR A 367 -6.38 -27.60 -1.70
CA THR A 367 -6.22 -27.51 -0.24
C THR A 367 -5.02 -26.67 0.18
N THR A 368 -4.17 -26.25 -0.75
CA THR A 368 -2.98 -25.44 -0.47
C THR A 368 -3.24 -23.95 -0.73
N PRO A 369 -2.53 -23.05 -0.02
CA PRO A 369 -2.61 -21.60 -0.27
C PRO A 369 -2.21 -21.23 -1.71
N ASN A 370 -1.32 -22.01 -2.33
CA ASN A 370 -0.75 -21.74 -3.66
C ASN A 370 -1.47 -22.47 -4.81
N LYS A 371 -2.73 -22.90 -4.60
CA LYS A 371 -3.52 -23.69 -5.56
C LYS A 371 -3.65 -23.08 -6.96
N ASN A 372 -3.49 -21.78 -7.08
CA ASN A 372 -3.55 -21.04 -8.34
C ASN A 372 -2.21 -21.03 -9.09
N SER A 373 -1.18 -21.71 -8.60
CA SER A 373 0.19 -21.69 -9.12
C SER A 373 0.64 -23.07 -9.59
N SER A 374 1.49 -23.12 -10.60
CA SER A 374 2.15 -24.34 -11.07
C SER A 374 3.26 -24.80 -10.12
N LYS A 375 3.42 -26.12 -9.99
CA LYS A 375 4.56 -26.75 -9.30
C LYS A 375 5.83 -26.76 -10.15
N ILE A 376 5.73 -26.51 -11.45
CA ILE A 376 6.81 -26.65 -12.42
C ILE A 376 7.22 -25.26 -12.93
N ILE A 377 8.53 -25.10 -13.16
CA ILE A 377 9.16 -23.88 -13.68
C ILE A 377 9.12 -23.86 -15.22
#